data_AF-A0A6V8L959-F1
#
_entry.id   AF-A0A6V8L959-F1
#
_cell.length_a   1.000
_cell.length_b   1.000
_cell.length_c   1.000
_cell.angle_alpha   90.00
_cell.angle_beta   90.00
_cell.angle_gamma   90.00
#
_symmetry.space_group_name_H-M   'P 1'
#
loop_
_entity.id
_entity.type
_entity.pdbx_description
1 polymer ?
#
loop_
_entity_poly.entity_id
_entity_poly.type
_entity_poly.pdbx_seq_one_letter_code
_entity_poly.pdbx_strand_id
1 'polypeptide(L)'
;MLDLATGEGLAEAVAGLDAVVHLASATRQYRKAAAVDVAGTRRLVTAAAQAGVRHVVYVSIVGIDRVPFGYYKHKLAAEQVVRSGPVPWTILRATQFPQLLDERLLPMASTLGVLLGDPEVKMQLVDPRDVADRIAGMLAAGPSRAIEEYGGPEVLTFAEIVEPWLRARGKRRPVLRLRLPGATVRAMRAGALTTDAVPTGTRTWREYLAERYEPMRRSQA
;
A
#
# COMPACT_ATOMS: atom_id res chain seq x y z
N MET A 1 -22.20 9.87 -12.95
CA MET A 1 -21.27 9.89 -11.79
C MET A 1 -20.82 8.45 -11.56
N LEU A 2 -19.59 8.19 -11.13
CA LEU A 2 -19.07 6.82 -10.94
C LEU A 2 -19.04 6.46 -9.45
N ASP A 3 -19.64 5.34 -9.07
CA ASP A 3 -19.61 4.81 -7.69
C ASP A 3 -19.42 3.28 -7.69
N LEU A 4 -18.31 2.82 -7.12
CA LEU A 4 -17.98 1.39 -7.01
C LEU A 4 -18.94 0.63 -6.08
N ALA A 5 -19.43 1.28 -5.01
CA ALA A 5 -20.27 0.66 -3.99
C ALA A 5 -21.66 0.32 -4.55
N THR A 6 -22.23 1.21 -5.35
CA THR A 6 -23.55 1.04 -5.98
C THR A 6 -23.45 0.38 -7.35
N GLY A 7 -22.35 0.63 -8.07
CA GLY A 7 -22.13 0.24 -9.45
C GLY A 7 -22.57 1.29 -10.48
N GLU A 8 -23.06 2.44 -10.02
CA GLU A 8 -23.47 3.54 -10.90
C GLU A 8 -22.28 4.00 -11.76
N GLY A 9 -22.50 4.13 -13.07
CA GLY A 9 -21.51 4.63 -14.03
C GLY A 9 -20.38 3.65 -14.38
N LEU A 10 -20.39 2.41 -13.86
CA LEU A 10 -19.31 1.45 -14.12
C LEU A 10 -19.26 1.00 -15.58
N ALA A 11 -20.40 0.71 -16.19
CA ALA A 11 -20.47 0.21 -17.56
C ALA A 11 -19.90 1.24 -18.55
N GLU A 12 -20.28 2.50 -18.37
CA GLU A 12 -19.78 3.63 -19.17
C GLU A 12 -18.30 3.88 -18.92
N ALA A 13 -17.84 3.75 -17.67
CA ALA A 13 -16.44 3.99 -17.31
C ALA A 13 -15.48 2.95 -17.91
N VAL A 14 -15.93 1.70 -18.14
CA VAL A 14 -15.10 0.63 -18.71
C VAL A 14 -15.33 0.40 -20.20
N ALA A 15 -16.28 1.10 -20.81
CA ALA A 15 -16.58 0.97 -22.24
C ALA A 15 -15.38 1.37 -23.10
N GLY A 16 -14.98 0.48 -24.02
CA GLY A 16 -13.88 0.72 -24.95
C GLY A 16 -12.49 0.65 -24.33
N LEU A 17 -12.35 0.26 -23.06
CA LEU A 17 -11.04 0.10 -22.41
C LEU A 17 -10.42 -1.27 -22.70
N ASP A 18 -9.12 -1.28 -22.96
CA ASP A 18 -8.35 -2.52 -23.08
C ASP A 18 -7.99 -3.14 -21.72
N ALA A 19 -7.76 -2.30 -20.72
CA ALA A 19 -7.29 -2.69 -19.40
C ALA A 19 -7.81 -1.77 -18.29
N VAL A 20 -7.86 -2.28 -17.07
CA VAL A 20 -8.25 -1.53 -15.86
C VAL A 20 -7.18 -1.66 -14.79
N VAL A 21 -6.71 -0.53 -14.27
CA VAL A 21 -5.90 -0.49 -13.04
C VAL A 21 -6.83 -0.21 -11.86
N HIS A 22 -6.98 -1.19 -10.97
CA HIS A 22 -7.86 -1.08 -9.81
C HIS A 22 -7.05 -0.77 -8.54
N LEU A 23 -7.08 0.51 -8.15
CA LEU A 23 -6.44 1.07 -6.95
C LEU A 23 -7.46 1.43 -5.85
N ALA A 24 -8.76 1.29 -6.10
CA ALA A 24 -9.78 1.80 -5.21
C ALA A 24 -9.90 0.93 -3.94
N SER A 25 -9.96 1.59 -2.78
CA SER A 25 -10.20 0.95 -1.49
C SER A 25 -10.79 1.93 -0.47
N ALA A 26 -11.77 1.48 0.31
CA ALA A 26 -12.41 2.24 1.38
C ALA A 26 -11.59 2.26 2.68
N THR A 27 -10.38 2.80 2.61
CA THR A 27 -9.41 2.83 3.73
C THR A 27 -9.87 3.61 4.96
N ARG A 28 -10.77 4.59 4.80
CA ARG A 28 -11.27 5.47 5.89
C ARG A 28 -12.68 5.11 6.36
N GLN A 29 -13.42 4.31 5.60
CA GLN A 29 -14.82 3.98 5.85
C GLN A 29 -14.94 2.48 6.07
N TYR A 30 -14.36 1.98 7.16
CA TYR A 30 -14.26 0.54 7.42
C TYR A 30 -15.62 -0.18 7.36
N ARG A 31 -16.70 0.46 7.84
CA ARG A 31 -18.06 -0.08 7.75
C ARG A 31 -18.55 -0.28 6.31
N LYS A 32 -18.01 0.48 5.35
CA LYS A 32 -18.30 0.35 3.91
C LYS A 32 -17.26 -0.49 3.16
N ALA A 33 -16.19 -0.95 3.81
CA ALA A 33 -15.10 -1.68 3.14
C ALA A 33 -15.60 -2.96 2.46
N ALA A 34 -16.52 -3.71 3.06
CA ALA A 34 -17.12 -4.86 2.39
C ALA A 34 -17.91 -4.47 1.12
N ALA A 35 -18.70 -3.40 1.18
CA ALA A 35 -19.51 -2.93 0.07
C ALA A 35 -18.67 -2.36 -1.09
N VAL A 36 -17.59 -1.65 -0.76
CA VAL A 36 -16.68 -1.03 -1.75
C VAL A 36 -15.64 -2.05 -2.24
N ASP A 37 -14.85 -2.60 -1.33
CA ASP A 37 -13.67 -3.38 -1.70
C ASP A 37 -14.04 -4.77 -2.19
N VAL A 38 -15.06 -5.43 -1.63
CA VAL A 38 -15.43 -6.79 -2.07
C VAL A 38 -16.53 -6.73 -3.11
N ALA A 39 -17.70 -6.19 -2.76
CA ALA A 39 -18.83 -6.14 -3.67
C ALA A 39 -18.59 -5.17 -4.84
N GLY A 40 -17.99 -4.00 -4.59
CA GLY A 40 -17.66 -3.05 -5.64
C GLY A 40 -16.60 -3.57 -6.61
N THR A 41 -15.55 -4.24 -6.11
CA THR A 41 -14.60 -4.93 -7.00
C THR A 41 -15.29 -5.99 -7.86
N ARG A 42 -16.25 -6.74 -7.30
CA ARG A 42 -17.02 -7.73 -8.08
C ARG A 42 -17.81 -7.06 -9.20
N ARG A 43 -18.48 -5.94 -8.91
CA ARG A 43 -19.20 -5.17 -9.92
C ARG A 43 -18.26 -4.67 -11.02
N LEU A 44 -17.11 -4.12 -10.63
CA LEU A 44 -16.10 -3.63 -11.57
C LEU A 44 -15.61 -4.74 -12.50
N VAL A 45 -15.18 -5.90 -11.98
CA VAL A 45 -14.66 -6.98 -12.84
C VAL A 45 -15.74 -7.61 -13.72
N THR A 46 -17.00 -7.65 -13.27
CA THR A 46 -18.12 -8.09 -14.10
C THR A 46 -18.40 -7.11 -15.23
N ALA A 47 -18.48 -5.80 -14.94
CA ALA A 47 -18.70 -4.76 -15.95
C ALA A 47 -17.54 -4.73 -16.96
N ALA A 48 -16.30 -4.83 -16.48
CA ALA A 48 -15.10 -4.90 -17.31
C ALA A 48 -15.14 -6.09 -18.28
N ALA A 49 -15.55 -7.27 -17.81
CA ALA A 49 -15.71 -8.43 -18.68
C ALA A 49 -16.80 -8.24 -19.74
N GLN A 50 -17.95 -7.64 -19.37
CA GLN A 50 -19.02 -7.35 -20.32
C GLN A 50 -18.60 -6.35 -21.41
N ALA A 51 -17.72 -5.41 -21.07
CA ALA A 51 -17.16 -4.44 -22.01
C ALA A 51 -15.96 -4.99 -22.83
N GLY A 52 -15.54 -6.23 -22.59
CA GLY A 52 -14.42 -6.85 -23.31
C GLY A 52 -13.03 -6.40 -22.85
N VAL A 53 -12.91 -5.84 -21.64
CA VAL A 53 -11.61 -5.54 -21.02
C VAL A 53 -10.78 -6.82 -20.95
N ARG A 54 -9.51 -6.72 -21.32
CA ARG A 54 -8.62 -7.88 -21.48
C ARG A 54 -7.64 -8.05 -20.33
N HIS A 55 -7.47 -7.04 -19.49
CA HIS A 55 -6.52 -7.08 -18.37
C HIS A 55 -6.98 -6.25 -17.18
N VAL A 56 -6.98 -6.83 -15.99
CA VAL A 56 -7.11 -6.11 -14.71
C VAL A 56 -5.80 -6.19 -13.94
N VAL A 57 -5.20 -5.03 -13.65
CA VAL A 57 -4.11 -4.93 -12.67
C VAL A 57 -4.68 -4.50 -11.33
N TYR A 58 -4.54 -5.34 -10.31
CA TYR A 58 -5.01 -5.04 -8.95
C TYR A 58 -3.85 -4.82 -8.00
N VAL A 59 -3.83 -3.67 -7.32
CA VAL A 59 -2.79 -3.39 -6.33
C VAL A 59 -3.22 -3.90 -4.96
N SER A 60 -2.47 -4.87 -4.44
CA SER A 60 -2.60 -5.50 -3.12
C SER A 60 -1.42 -5.10 -2.22
N ILE A 61 -1.24 -5.77 -1.08
CA ILE A 61 -0.20 -5.44 -0.08
C ILE A 61 0.65 -6.68 0.22
N VAL A 62 1.96 -6.52 0.35
CA VAL A 62 2.86 -7.61 0.78
C VAL A 62 2.45 -8.10 2.18
N GLY A 63 2.36 -9.43 2.34
CA GLY A 63 1.98 -10.06 3.60
C GLY A 63 0.53 -9.87 4.04
N ILE A 64 -0.35 -9.45 3.12
CA ILE A 64 -1.78 -9.24 3.38
C ILE A 64 -2.50 -10.48 3.96
N ASP A 65 -2.01 -11.68 3.63
CA ASP A 65 -2.46 -12.99 4.11
C ASP A 65 -1.72 -13.49 5.36
N ARG A 66 -0.60 -12.87 5.73
CA ARG A 66 0.23 -13.24 6.88
C ARG A 66 -0.01 -12.35 8.11
N VAL A 67 -0.46 -11.12 7.91
CA VAL A 67 -0.65 -10.13 8.98
C VAL A 67 -2.13 -10.04 9.37
N PRO A 68 -2.49 -10.38 10.63
CA PRO A 68 -3.89 -10.36 11.08
C PRO A 68 -4.35 -8.93 11.35
N PHE A 69 -4.64 -8.18 10.27
CA PHE A 69 -5.16 -6.82 10.32
C PHE A 69 -6.58 -6.78 9.72
N GLY A 70 -7.53 -6.13 10.40
CA GLY A 70 -8.95 -6.15 9.98
C GLY A 70 -9.18 -5.59 8.57
N TYR A 71 -8.45 -4.54 8.20
CA TYR A 71 -8.47 -3.98 6.85
C TYR A 71 -7.96 -4.99 5.80
N TYR A 72 -6.93 -5.78 6.12
CA TYR A 72 -6.37 -6.77 5.19
C TYR A 72 -7.35 -7.87 4.85
N LYS A 73 -8.29 -8.22 5.74
CA LYS A 73 -9.34 -9.20 5.44
C LYS A 73 -10.17 -8.81 4.23
N HIS A 74 -10.61 -7.55 4.16
CA HIS A 74 -11.44 -7.05 3.06
C HIS A 74 -10.65 -6.94 1.75
N LYS A 75 -9.41 -6.45 1.85
CA LYS A 75 -8.54 -6.29 0.69
C LYS A 75 -8.07 -7.65 0.13
N LEU A 76 -7.85 -8.65 0.99
CA LEU A 76 -7.58 -10.02 0.58
C LEU A 76 -8.82 -10.66 -0.06
N ALA A 77 -10.02 -10.41 0.46
CA ALA A 77 -11.26 -10.86 -0.18
C ALA A 77 -11.45 -10.22 -1.57
N ALA A 78 -11.12 -8.93 -1.73
CA ALA A 78 -11.09 -8.26 -3.02
C ALA A 78 -10.07 -8.88 -3.99
N GLU A 79 -8.88 -9.24 -3.49
CA GLU A 79 -7.88 -9.98 -4.26
C GLU A 79 -8.46 -11.30 -4.80
N GLN A 80 -9.19 -12.06 -3.98
CA GLN A 80 -9.85 -13.29 -4.42
C GLN A 80 -10.96 -13.03 -5.45
N VAL A 81 -11.71 -11.93 -5.33
CA VAL A 81 -12.70 -11.54 -6.34
C VAL A 81 -12.04 -11.31 -7.70
N VAL A 82 -10.91 -10.60 -7.76
CA VAL A 82 -10.16 -10.42 -9.01
C VAL A 82 -9.65 -11.75 -9.54
N ARG A 83 -9.05 -12.58 -8.69
CA ARG A 83 -8.46 -13.88 -9.08
C ARG A 83 -9.46 -14.85 -9.68
N SER A 84 -10.64 -14.92 -9.06
CA SER A 84 -11.77 -15.75 -9.48
C SER A 84 -12.63 -15.12 -10.58
N GLY A 85 -12.30 -13.88 -10.96
CA GLY A 85 -13.06 -13.09 -11.92
C GLY A 85 -12.86 -13.56 -13.36
N PRO A 86 -13.77 -13.14 -14.26
CA PRO A 86 -13.73 -13.52 -15.68
C PRO A 86 -12.64 -12.81 -16.50
N VAL A 87 -12.12 -11.67 -16.03
CA VAL A 87 -11.10 -10.89 -16.75
C VAL A 87 -9.69 -11.42 -16.41
N PRO A 88 -8.80 -11.65 -17.40
CA PRO A 88 -7.39 -11.94 -17.12
C PRO A 88 -6.75 -10.86 -16.24
N TRP A 89 -5.89 -11.24 -15.31
CA TRP A 89 -5.45 -10.33 -14.25
C TRP A 89 -3.95 -10.45 -13.93
N THR A 90 -3.43 -9.42 -13.29
CA THR A 90 -2.15 -9.40 -12.57
C THR A 90 -2.37 -8.73 -11.23
N ILE A 91 -1.84 -9.29 -10.14
CA ILE A 91 -1.91 -8.67 -8.82
C ILE A 91 -0.52 -8.20 -8.42
N LEU A 92 -0.38 -6.92 -8.10
CA LEU A 92 0.84 -6.34 -7.55
C LEU A 92 0.68 -6.13 -6.04
N ARG A 93 1.33 -6.95 -5.23
CA ARG A 93 1.48 -6.72 -3.79
C ARG A 93 2.67 -5.77 -3.57
N ALA A 94 2.38 -4.50 -3.32
CA ALA A 94 3.42 -3.52 -2.98
C ALA A 94 3.67 -3.49 -1.46
N THR A 95 4.89 -3.12 -1.05
CA THR A 95 5.14 -2.76 0.36
C THR A 95 4.62 -1.34 0.67
N GLN A 96 4.93 -0.81 1.84
CA GLN A 96 4.22 0.33 2.41
C GLN A 96 4.74 1.64 1.82
N PHE A 97 3.87 2.60 1.54
CA PHE A 97 4.30 3.90 1.04
C PHE A 97 4.82 4.79 2.16
N PRO A 98 5.89 5.59 1.93
CA PRO A 98 6.50 6.44 2.95
C PRO A 98 5.52 7.45 3.57
N GLN A 99 4.52 7.92 2.82
CA GLN A 99 3.48 8.83 3.29
C GLN A 99 2.64 8.23 4.43
N LEU A 100 2.37 6.92 4.41
CA LEU A 100 1.63 6.25 5.49
C LEU A 100 2.38 6.41 6.81
N LEU A 101 3.70 6.28 6.76
CA LEU A 101 4.57 6.38 7.92
C LEU A 101 4.75 7.84 8.36
N ASP A 102 5.10 8.72 7.44
CA ASP A 102 5.41 10.14 7.69
C ASP A 102 4.20 10.95 8.16
N GLU A 103 3.05 10.76 7.50
CA GLU A 103 1.89 11.64 7.67
C GLU A 103 0.87 11.08 8.65
N ARG A 104 0.92 9.77 8.96
CA ARG A 104 -0.07 9.12 9.83
C ARG A 104 0.54 8.39 11.01
N LEU A 105 1.33 7.34 10.77
CA LEU A 105 1.75 6.45 11.84
C LEU A 105 2.71 7.14 12.83
N LEU A 106 3.77 7.80 12.36
CA LEU A 106 4.72 8.47 13.24
C LEU A 106 4.11 9.70 13.95
N PRO A 107 3.30 10.56 13.30
CA PRO A 107 2.55 11.59 14.00
C PRO A 107 1.63 11.05 15.10
N MET A 108 0.86 10.00 14.81
CA MET A 108 -0.03 9.34 15.77
C MET A 108 0.74 8.78 16.96
N ALA A 109 1.83 8.06 16.70
CA ALA A 109 2.71 7.47 17.70
C ALA A 109 3.46 8.52 18.56
N SER A 110 3.42 9.79 18.16
CA SER A 110 4.11 10.90 18.83
C SER A 110 3.16 11.90 19.50
N THR A 111 1.86 11.63 19.55
CA THR A 111 0.85 12.58 20.09
C THR A 111 1.07 12.96 21.55
N LEU A 112 1.66 12.08 22.37
CA LEU A 112 1.89 12.29 23.80
C LEU A 112 3.24 12.93 24.15
N GLY A 113 3.91 13.59 23.19
CA GLY A 113 5.23 14.21 23.39
C GLY A 113 6.41 13.23 23.42
N VAL A 114 6.14 11.93 23.60
CA VAL A 114 7.07 10.79 23.43
C VAL A 114 6.68 10.02 22.18
N LEU A 115 7.67 9.48 21.45
CA LEU A 115 7.44 8.59 20.33
C LEU A 115 7.55 7.13 20.81
N LEU A 116 6.44 6.40 20.76
CA LEU A 116 6.37 4.99 21.14
C LEU A 116 6.49 4.07 19.92
N GLY A 117 7.26 2.99 20.03
CA GLY A 117 7.19 1.89 19.06
C GLY A 117 8.04 0.69 19.42
N ASP A 118 7.89 -0.36 18.61
CA ASP A 118 8.55 -1.64 18.81
C ASP A 118 9.88 -1.68 18.06
N PRO A 119 11.02 -1.90 18.73
CA PRO A 119 12.34 -1.84 18.11
C PRO A 119 12.61 -2.96 17.10
N GLU A 120 11.91 -4.09 17.20
CA GLU A 120 12.11 -5.26 16.35
C GLU A 120 11.20 -5.24 15.11
N VAL A 121 10.25 -4.30 15.01
CA VAL A 121 9.38 -4.18 13.85
C VAL A 121 10.20 -3.70 12.65
N LYS A 122 10.05 -4.45 11.54
CA LYS A 122 10.66 -4.15 10.24
C LYS A 122 9.63 -3.59 9.28
N MET A 123 10.03 -2.61 8.48
CA MET A 123 9.22 -2.11 7.36
C MET A 123 10.10 -1.92 6.13
N GLN A 124 9.53 -2.13 4.95
CA GLN A 124 10.19 -1.86 3.67
C GLN A 124 9.34 -0.83 2.92
N LEU A 125 9.90 0.35 2.69
CA LEU A 125 9.12 1.47 2.13
C LEU A 125 9.37 1.60 0.63
N VAL A 126 8.31 1.54 -0.17
CA VAL A 126 8.39 1.68 -1.63
C VAL A 126 7.84 3.03 -2.06
N ASP A 127 8.51 3.69 -3.00
CA ASP A 127 8.03 4.95 -3.56
C ASP A 127 6.80 4.69 -4.45
N PRO A 128 5.71 5.46 -4.32
CA PRO A 128 4.55 5.28 -5.17
C PRO A 128 4.84 5.50 -6.66
N ARG A 129 5.89 6.25 -7.02
CA ARG A 129 6.34 6.42 -8.41
C ARG A 129 6.92 5.13 -8.97
N ASP A 130 7.79 4.46 -8.20
CA ASP A 130 8.32 3.14 -8.59
C ASP A 130 7.19 2.12 -8.79
N VAL A 131 6.15 2.17 -7.95
CA VAL A 131 4.97 1.31 -8.08
C VAL A 131 4.15 1.65 -9.32
N ALA A 132 3.99 2.94 -9.64
CA ALA A 132 3.30 3.37 -10.86
C ALA A 132 4.04 2.88 -12.12
N ASP A 133 5.37 2.99 -12.15
CA ASP A 133 6.19 2.47 -13.24
C ASP A 133 6.08 0.94 -13.36
N ARG A 134 6.05 0.22 -12.23
CA ARG A 134 5.82 -1.23 -12.22
C ARG A 134 4.45 -1.60 -12.79
N ILE A 135 3.39 -0.86 -12.43
CA ILE A 135 2.04 -1.07 -12.97
C ILE A 135 2.00 -0.80 -14.47
N ALA A 136 2.64 0.28 -14.93
CA ALA A 136 2.73 0.60 -16.36
C ALA A 136 3.42 -0.52 -17.16
N GLY A 137 4.52 -1.07 -16.62
CA GLY A 137 5.19 -2.24 -17.20
C GLY A 137 4.30 -3.48 -17.24
N MET A 138 3.52 -3.74 -16.19
CA MET A 138 2.56 -4.86 -16.16
C MET A 138 1.46 -4.70 -17.20
N LEU A 139 0.90 -3.50 -17.36
CA LEU A 139 -0.10 -3.22 -18.40
C LEU A 139 0.47 -3.49 -19.81
N ALA A 140 1.70 -3.05 -20.06
CA ALA A 140 2.36 -3.26 -21.35
C ALA A 140 2.67 -4.74 -21.63
N ALA A 141 3.03 -5.51 -20.60
CA ALA A 141 3.31 -6.94 -20.71
C ALA A 141 2.04 -7.81 -20.85
N GLY A 142 0.89 -7.28 -20.43
CA GLY A 142 -0.39 -8.00 -20.41
C GLY A 142 -0.57 -8.90 -19.17
N PRO A 143 -1.67 -9.67 -19.12
CA PRO A 143 -2.06 -10.43 -17.94
C PRO A 143 -1.12 -11.61 -17.66
N SER A 144 -0.54 -11.64 -16.46
CA SER A 144 0.35 -12.73 -16.00
C SER A 144 -0.36 -13.84 -15.23
N ARG A 145 -1.60 -13.60 -14.75
CA ARG A 145 -2.33 -14.48 -13.81
C ARG A 145 -1.52 -14.85 -12.57
N ALA A 146 -0.63 -13.95 -12.16
CA ALA A 146 0.26 -14.13 -11.04
C ALA A 146 0.10 -13.00 -10.01
N ILE A 147 0.42 -13.35 -8.77
CA ILE A 147 0.66 -12.38 -7.70
C ILE A 147 2.15 -12.10 -7.70
N GLU A 148 2.50 -10.85 -7.95
CA GLU A 148 3.86 -10.35 -7.96
C GLU A 148 4.05 -9.42 -6.77
N GLU A 149 5.16 -9.57 -6.06
CA GLU A 149 5.52 -8.67 -4.96
C GLU A 149 6.51 -7.60 -5.45
N TYR A 150 6.42 -6.40 -4.90
CA TYR A 150 7.36 -5.31 -5.20
C TYR A 150 7.63 -4.49 -3.95
N GLY A 151 8.88 -4.57 -3.50
CA GLY A 151 9.36 -3.90 -2.29
C GLY A 151 10.23 -2.70 -2.61
N GLY A 152 10.34 -1.80 -1.63
CA GLY A 152 11.33 -0.73 -1.64
C GLY A 152 12.77 -1.23 -1.54
N PRO A 153 13.75 -0.33 -1.72
CA PRO A 153 15.17 -0.70 -1.78
C PRO A 153 15.75 -1.22 -0.47
N GLU A 154 15.13 -0.90 0.67
CA GLU A 154 15.69 -1.16 1.99
C GLU A 154 14.65 -1.65 3.00
N VAL A 155 15.05 -2.61 3.84
CA VAL A 155 14.30 -3.03 5.02
C VAL A 155 14.82 -2.25 6.22
N LEU A 156 13.94 -1.48 6.84
CA LEU A 156 14.24 -0.55 7.91
C LEU A 156 13.76 -1.08 9.26
N THR A 157 14.63 -0.94 10.26
CA THR A 157 14.26 -1.06 11.67
C THR A 157 13.54 0.19 12.17
N PHE A 158 12.89 0.08 13.33
CA PHE A 158 12.24 1.23 13.97
C PHE A 158 13.20 2.41 14.23
N ALA A 159 14.45 2.16 14.59
CA ALA A 159 15.44 3.22 14.80
C ALA A 159 15.78 3.94 13.49
N GLU A 160 15.99 3.18 12.42
CA GLU A 160 16.30 3.70 11.08
C GLU A 160 15.12 4.46 10.46
N ILE A 161 13.90 4.20 10.92
CA ILE A 161 12.70 4.98 10.57
C ILE A 161 12.66 6.29 11.36
N VAL A 162 12.70 6.19 12.70
CA VAL A 162 12.33 7.27 13.61
C VAL A 162 13.38 8.37 13.64
N GLU A 163 14.65 8.00 13.67
CA GLU A 163 15.73 8.98 13.79
C GLU A 163 15.81 9.96 12.61
N PRO A 164 15.88 9.50 11.33
CA PRO A 164 15.89 10.44 10.22
C PRO A 164 14.57 11.21 10.13
N TRP A 165 13.44 10.63 10.52
CA TRP A 165 12.16 11.35 10.54
C TRP A 165 12.14 12.52 11.53
N LEU A 166 12.60 12.31 12.77
CA LEU A 166 12.73 13.36 13.78
C LEU A 166 13.69 14.45 13.31
N ARG A 167 14.86 14.06 12.77
CA ARG A 167 15.87 14.97 12.21
C ARG A 167 15.30 15.80 11.05
N ALA A 168 14.65 15.14 10.10
CA ALA A 168 14.05 15.78 8.93
C ALA A 168 13.07 16.89 9.32
N ARG A 169 12.26 16.63 10.35
CA ARG A 169 11.22 17.55 10.85
C ARG A 169 11.70 18.52 11.93
N GLY A 170 13.00 18.55 12.25
CA GLY A 170 13.56 19.43 13.28
C GLY A 170 13.03 19.16 14.69
N LYS A 171 12.54 17.94 14.97
CA LYS A 171 11.96 17.58 16.27
C LYS A 171 12.97 16.83 17.13
N ARG A 172 13.03 17.18 18.41
CA ARG A 172 13.70 16.39 19.46
C ARG A 172 12.61 15.79 20.36
N ARG A 173 12.45 14.47 20.32
CA ARG A 173 11.46 13.76 21.13
C ARG A 173 12.08 12.50 21.73
N PRO A 174 11.81 12.18 23.01
CA PRO A 174 12.18 10.90 23.57
C PRO A 174 11.56 9.76 22.76
N VAL A 175 12.33 8.69 22.53
CA VAL A 175 11.89 7.50 21.82
C VAL A 175 11.78 6.36 22.83
N LEU A 176 10.55 5.94 23.13
CA LEU A 176 10.29 4.83 24.03
C LEU A 176 10.17 3.54 23.20
N ARG A 177 11.11 2.62 23.40
CA ARG A 177 11.18 1.34 22.69
C ARG A 177 10.54 0.26 23.55
N LEU A 178 9.28 -0.09 23.27
CA LEU A 178 8.57 -1.15 23.98
C LEU A 178 8.28 -2.30 23.03
N ARG A 179 8.54 -3.52 23.48
CA ARG A 179 8.10 -4.71 22.76
C ARG A 179 6.59 -4.84 22.91
N LEU A 180 5.85 -4.60 21.83
CA LEU A 180 4.40 -4.58 21.88
C LEU A 180 3.85 -6.03 21.77
N PRO A 181 2.86 -6.41 22.60
CA PRO A 181 2.20 -7.71 22.49
C PRO A 181 1.24 -7.75 21.28
N GLY A 182 0.86 -8.95 20.87
CA GLY A 182 -0.15 -9.17 19.82
C GLY A 182 0.38 -9.84 18.56
N ALA A 183 -0.51 -10.59 17.89
CA ALA A 183 -0.16 -11.38 16.71
C ALA A 183 0.28 -10.51 15.52
N THR A 184 -0.34 -9.34 15.34
CA THR A 184 0.00 -8.39 14.29
C THR A 184 1.45 -7.92 14.42
N VAL A 185 1.85 -7.45 15.61
CA VAL A 185 3.23 -6.98 15.84
C VAL A 185 4.23 -8.13 15.72
N ARG A 186 3.89 -9.33 16.21
CA ARG A 186 4.74 -10.53 15.98
C ARG A 186 5.00 -10.79 14.50
N ALA A 187 3.96 -10.72 13.66
CA ALA A 187 4.11 -10.91 12.21
C ALA A 187 4.99 -9.81 11.60
N MET A 188 4.83 -8.55 12.02
CA MET A 188 5.67 -7.44 11.57
C MET A 188 7.15 -7.61 11.98
N ARG A 189 7.43 -8.07 13.20
CA ARG A 189 8.79 -8.41 13.65
C ARG A 189 9.41 -9.53 12.82
N ALA A 190 8.60 -10.52 12.43
CA ALA A 190 9.02 -11.61 11.55
C ALA A 190 9.19 -11.18 10.08
N GLY A 191 9.04 -9.89 9.75
CA GLY A 191 9.22 -9.40 8.38
C GLY A 191 8.02 -9.69 7.46
N ALA A 192 6.84 -10.00 7.99
CA ALA A 192 5.68 -10.32 7.14
C ALA A 192 5.31 -9.18 6.16
N LEU A 193 5.68 -7.95 6.50
CA LEU A 193 5.46 -6.71 5.74
C LEU A 193 6.60 -6.35 4.78
N THR A 194 7.56 -7.26 4.56
CA THR A 194 8.70 -7.10 3.66
C THR A 194 8.73 -8.23 2.64
N THR A 195 9.50 -8.05 1.57
CA THR A 195 9.68 -9.01 0.48
C THR A 195 11.12 -8.99 -0.01
N ASP A 196 11.60 -10.15 -0.46
CA ASP A 196 12.91 -10.33 -1.11
C ASP A 196 12.78 -10.31 -2.65
N ALA A 197 11.63 -9.88 -3.17
CA ALA A 197 11.38 -9.80 -4.61
C ALA A 197 12.31 -8.80 -5.30
N VAL A 198 12.77 -9.17 -6.50
CA VAL A 198 13.62 -8.34 -7.37
C VAL A 198 12.95 -8.13 -8.73
N PRO A 199 13.14 -6.95 -9.37
CA PRO A 199 13.86 -5.78 -8.86
C PRO A 199 13.13 -5.10 -7.70
N THR A 200 13.85 -4.29 -6.92
CA THR A 200 13.27 -3.42 -5.89
C THR A 200 13.04 -2.01 -6.42
N GLY A 201 12.25 -1.23 -5.70
CA GLY A 201 12.21 0.22 -5.87
C GLY A 201 13.59 0.86 -5.64
N THR A 202 13.70 2.13 -6.00
CA THR A 202 14.99 2.82 -6.06
C THR A 202 15.19 3.82 -4.94
N ARG A 203 14.09 4.41 -4.44
CA ARG A 203 14.16 5.53 -3.50
C ARG A 203 14.09 5.09 -2.04
N THR A 204 15.07 5.55 -1.28
CA THR A 204 15.22 5.31 0.16
C THR A 204 14.31 6.21 1.00
N TRP A 205 14.11 5.82 2.26
CA TRP A 205 13.38 6.62 3.25
C TRP A 205 14.05 7.98 3.51
N ARG A 206 15.38 8.01 3.52
CA ARG A 206 16.15 9.24 3.73
C ARG A 206 15.99 10.21 2.57
N GLU A 207 16.02 9.73 1.33
CA GLU A 207 15.78 10.54 0.13
C GLU A 207 14.35 11.10 0.10
N TYR A 208 13.36 10.28 0.46
CA TYR A 208 11.97 10.76 0.64
C TYR A 208 11.89 11.93 1.63
N LEU A 209 12.52 11.78 2.80
CA LEU A 209 12.50 12.81 3.83
C LEU A 209 13.28 14.07 3.42
N ALA A 210 14.42 13.90 2.75
CA ALA A 210 15.24 15.00 2.25
C ALA A 210 14.48 15.85 1.23
N GLU A 211 13.90 15.22 0.21
CA GLU A 211 13.11 15.93 -0.81
C GLU A 211 11.94 16.70 -0.19
N ARG A 212 11.27 16.10 0.80
CA ARG A 212 10.10 16.70 1.42
C ARG A 212 10.41 17.86 2.38
N TYR A 213 11.47 17.75 3.17
CA TYR A 213 11.70 18.67 4.30
C TYR A 213 12.96 19.54 4.20
N GLU A 214 13.93 19.23 3.34
CA GLU A 214 15.10 20.11 3.15
C GLU A 214 14.78 21.48 2.54
N PRO A 215 13.88 21.60 1.55
CA PRO A 215 13.51 22.90 1.02
C PRO A 215 12.88 23.81 2.09
N MET A 216 12.07 23.24 2.98
CA MET A 216 11.39 23.98 4.06
C MET A 216 12.36 24.54 5.11
N ARG A 217 13.49 23.87 5.35
CA ARG A 217 14.52 24.37 6.27
C ARG A 217 15.30 25.53 5.68
N ARG A 218 15.62 25.49 4.39
CA ARG A 218 16.34 26.57 3.69
C ARG A 218 15.52 27.86 3.59
N SER A 219 14.19 27.79 3.62
CA SER A 219 13.31 28.96 3.64
C SER A 219 13.06 29.55 5.04
N GLN A 220 13.49 28.88 6.11
CA GLN A 220 13.26 29.29 7.51
C GLN A 220 14.57 29.64 8.25
N ALA A 221 15.71 29.56 7.57
CA ALA A 221 17.03 29.95 8.06
C ALA A 221 17.48 31.23 7.37
#